data_AF-A0A7V4U0B3-F1
#
_entry.id   AF-A0A7V4U0B3-F1
#
_cell.length_a   1.000
_cell.length_b   1.000
_cell.length_c   1.000
_cell.angle_alpha   90.00
_cell.angle_beta   90.00
_cell.angle_gamma   90.00
#
_symmetry.space_group_name_H-M   'P 1'
#
loop_
_entity.id
_entity.type
_entity.pdbx_description
1 polymer ?
#
loop_
_entity_poly.entity_id
_entity_poly.type
_entity_poly.pdbx_seq_one_letter_code
_entity_poly.pdbx_strand_id
1 'polypeptide(L)'
;MNLFIKEDVFKSNEFYNIPLVEDMGEVHVDGPFNSGGNYNLGELIKNFRKKDTPFITVRSVDNGLSADGILQGDFLTVDLKARVRDGDIVAVKLGSRLFIRKKFTQKNLVRLETSGENSQPVIIDPKTPGFEIIGKVSAVIREL
;
A
#
# COMPACT_ATOMS: atom_id res chain seq x y z
N MET A 1 53.57 -13.36 -8.39
CA MET A 1 52.69 -12.64 -7.44
C MET A 1 51.60 -12.03 -8.30
N ASN A 2 50.51 -12.77 -8.49
CA ASN A 2 49.59 -12.53 -9.60
C ASN A 2 48.41 -11.66 -9.15
N LEU A 3 48.31 -10.53 -9.83
CA LEU A 3 47.18 -9.61 -9.89
C LEU A 3 46.03 -10.32 -10.64
N PHE A 4 44.86 -10.45 -10.01
CA PHE A 4 43.64 -10.89 -10.71
C PHE A 4 42.63 -9.75 -10.72
N ILE A 5 42.56 -9.08 -11.87
CA ILE A 5 41.35 -8.39 -12.34
C ILE A 5 40.32 -9.50 -12.65
N LYS A 6 39.08 -9.36 -12.19
CA LYS A 6 37.95 -10.08 -12.79
C LYS A 6 36.84 -9.09 -13.10
N GLU A 7 36.70 -8.86 -14.39
CA GLU A 7 35.64 -8.11 -15.05
C GLU A 7 34.26 -8.75 -14.84
N ASP A 8 33.26 -7.89 -14.94
CA ASP A 8 31.82 -8.12 -14.88
C ASP A 8 31.32 -9.33 -15.66
N VAL A 9 30.36 -10.06 -15.06
CA VAL A 9 29.21 -10.58 -15.81
C VAL A 9 27.97 -10.46 -14.91
N PHE A 10 27.25 -9.34 -15.03
CA PHE A 10 25.84 -9.26 -14.64
C PHE A 10 25.05 -10.24 -15.52
N LYS A 11 24.71 -11.41 -14.98
CA LYS A 11 23.70 -12.28 -15.57
C LYS A 11 22.31 -11.85 -15.10
N SER A 12 21.57 -11.32 -16.05
CA SER A 12 20.12 -11.22 -16.06
C SER A 12 19.45 -12.60 -15.89
N ASN A 13 18.20 -12.58 -15.41
CA ASN A 13 17.25 -13.69 -15.26
C ASN A 13 17.20 -14.42 -13.90
N GLU A 14 16.96 -13.68 -12.83
CA GLU A 14 16.22 -14.25 -11.70
C GLU A 14 15.03 -13.36 -11.39
N PHE A 15 13.94 -13.62 -12.13
CA PHE A 15 12.60 -13.25 -11.69
C PHE A 15 12.41 -13.95 -10.34
N TYR A 16 12.54 -13.21 -9.24
CA TYR A 16 12.21 -13.76 -7.93
C TYR A 16 10.75 -14.22 -8.00
N ASN A 17 10.55 -15.51 -7.82
CA ASN A 17 9.25 -16.14 -7.61
C ASN A 17 8.50 -15.36 -6.53
N ILE A 18 7.65 -14.44 -6.95
CA ILE A 18 6.66 -13.83 -6.07
C ILE A 18 5.65 -14.95 -5.81
N PRO A 19 5.50 -15.46 -4.58
CA PRO A 19 4.46 -16.43 -4.31
C PRO A 19 3.13 -15.76 -4.70
N LEU A 20 2.45 -16.35 -5.68
CA LEU A 20 1.06 -16.06 -6.00
C LEU A 20 0.24 -16.53 -4.80
N VAL A 21 0.19 -15.68 -3.77
CA VAL A 21 -0.73 -15.89 -2.65
C VAL A 21 -2.09 -15.41 -3.17
N GLU A 22 -2.95 -16.37 -3.48
CA GLU A 22 -4.33 -16.15 -3.94
C GLU A 22 -5.19 -15.38 -2.92
N ASP A 23 -4.69 -15.18 -1.69
CA ASP A 23 -5.36 -14.43 -0.61
C ASP A 23 -5.12 -12.91 -0.65
N MET A 24 -4.40 -12.41 -1.66
CA MET A 24 -4.14 -10.98 -1.86
C MET A 24 -5.25 -10.32 -2.68
N GLY A 25 -6.45 -10.23 -2.11
CA GLY A 25 -7.66 -9.83 -2.83
C GLY A 25 -7.58 -8.49 -3.60
N GLU A 26 -8.51 -8.30 -4.53
CA GLU A 26 -8.56 -7.14 -5.42
C GLU A 26 -9.31 -5.95 -4.81
N VAL A 27 -8.84 -4.72 -5.09
CA VAL A 27 -9.50 -3.47 -4.68
C VAL A 27 -10.22 -2.85 -5.88
N HIS A 28 -11.53 -2.62 -5.75
CA HIS A 28 -12.32 -1.84 -6.72
C HIS A 28 -12.38 -0.36 -6.32
N VAL A 29 -12.34 0.52 -7.32
CA VAL A 29 -12.52 1.98 -7.16
C VAL A 29 -14.00 2.31 -7.42
N ASP A 30 -14.73 2.68 -6.37
CA ASP A 30 -16.12 3.11 -6.53
C ASP A 30 -16.20 4.56 -7.03
N GLY A 31 -16.98 4.75 -8.11
CA GLY A 31 -17.24 6.04 -8.77
C GLY A 31 -18.15 7.00 -7.97
N PRO A 32 -18.52 8.16 -8.53
CA PRO A 32 -19.14 9.24 -7.76
C PRO A 32 -20.60 8.91 -7.40
N PHE A 33 -20.88 8.75 -6.11
CA PHE A 33 -22.23 8.48 -5.60
C PHE A 33 -22.97 9.77 -5.21
N ASN A 34 -24.08 10.05 -5.91
CA ASN A 34 -25.16 10.92 -5.45
C ASN A 34 -26.28 10.06 -4.88
N SER A 35 -26.78 10.39 -3.67
CA SER A 35 -28.21 10.41 -3.27
C SER A 35 -28.45 10.06 -1.79
N GLY A 36 -29.09 11.01 -1.10
CA GLY A 36 -30.28 10.86 -0.25
C GLY A 36 -30.35 9.75 0.82
N GLY A 37 -30.33 10.18 2.10
CA GLY A 37 -31.01 9.49 3.21
C GLY A 37 -30.14 8.94 4.33
N ASN A 38 -30.29 9.52 5.53
CA ASN A 38 -29.93 9.07 6.89
C ASN A 38 -28.57 8.38 7.08
N TYR A 39 -27.56 9.19 7.44
CA TYR A 39 -26.14 8.84 7.65
C TYR A 39 -25.56 7.97 6.54
N ASN A 40 -25.55 8.56 5.33
CA ASN A 40 -24.81 8.03 4.20
C ASN A 40 -23.31 7.98 4.56
N LEU A 41 -22.59 6.89 4.26
CA LEU A 41 -21.14 6.76 4.46
C LEU A 41 -20.38 7.99 3.90
N GLY A 42 -20.93 8.63 2.87
CA GLY A 42 -20.47 9.90 2.33
C GLY A 42 -20.46 11.09 3.30
N GLU A 43 -21.33 11.14 4.33
CA GLU A 43 -21.33 12.16 5.38
C GLU A 43 -20.23 11.92 6.43
N LEU A 44 -20.02 10.66 6.83
CA LEU A 44 -18.90 10.30 7.72
C LEU A 44 -17.56 10.62 7.05
N ILE A 45 -17.42 10.25 5.78
CA ILE A 45 -16.25 10.60 4.97
C ILE A 45 -16.08 12.11 4.85
N LYS A 46 -17.16 12.90 4.71
CA LYS A 46 -17.09 14.37 4.63
C LYS A 46 -16.51 15.01 5.90
N ASN A 47 -16.83 14.50 7.08
CA ASN A 47 -16.38 15.09 8.34
C ASN A 47 -14.89 14.85 8.65
N PHE A 48 -14.27 13.84 8.04
CA PHE A 48 -12.83 13.59 8.14
C PHE A 48 -11.98 14.35 7.09
N ARG A 49 -12.62 15.17 6.21
CA ARG A 49 -11.92 15.87 5.12
C ARG A 49 -11.15 17.10 5.61
N LYS A 50 -9.84 17.13 5.32
CA LYS A 50 -9.16 18.41 5.05
C LYS A 50 -9.69 18.94 3.72
N LYS A 51 -10.17 20.19 3.73
CA LYS A 51 -11.07 20.77 2.73
C LYS A 51 -10.56 20.75 1.27
N ASP A 52 -9.26 20.55 1.02
CA ASP A 52 -8.64 20.75 -0.30
C ASP A 52 -7.62 19.68 -0.75
N THR A 53 -7.62 18.49 -0.13
CA THR A 53 -6.63 17.43 -0.46
C THR A 53 -7.27 16.32 -1.29
N PRO A 54 -6.74 15.97 -2.48
CA PRO A 54 -7.30 14.87 -3.26
C PRO A 54 -7.06 13.55 -2.53
N PHE A 55 -8.12 12.76 -2.44
CA PHE A 55 -8.10 11.46 -1.79
C PHE A 55 -8.85 10.44 -2.63
N ILE A 56 -8.58 9.17 -2.36
CA ILE A 56 -9.37 8.03 -2.84
C ILE A 56 -9.83 7.20 -1.66
N THR A 57 -10.89 6.43 -1.85
CA THR A 57 -11.30 5.39 -0.91
C THR A 57 -10.95 4.03 -1.51
N VAL A 58 -10.30 3.18 -0.72
CA VAL A 58 -9.94 1.82 -1.09
C VAL A 58 -10.49 0.85 -0.05
N ARG A 59 -10.96 -0.31 -0.47
CA ARG A 59 -11.37 -1.37 0.44
C ARG A 59 -10.18 -2.27 0.76
N SER A 60 -9.94 -2.55 2.03
CA SER A 60 -8.94 -3.54 2.44
C SER A 60 -9.40 -4.94 2.08
N VAL A 61 -8.47 -5.74 1.60
CA VAL A 61 -8.70 -7.07 1.00
C VAL A 61 -8.03 -8.19 1.78
N ASP A 62 -7.12 -7.83 2.68
CA ASP A 62 -6.39 -8.75 3.54
C ASP A 62 -6.37 -8.24 5.00
N ASN A 63 -5.89 -9.09 5.91
CA ASN A 63 -5.70 -8.77 7.34
C ASN A 63 -4.24 -8.43 7.66
N GLY A 64 -3.46 -8.04 6.65
CA GLY A 64 -2.03 -7.77 6.78
C GLY A 64 -1.71 -6.62 7.71
N LEU A 65 -2.69 -5.78 8.08
CA LEU A 65 -2.52 -4.71 9.05
C LEU A 65 -3.44 -4.84 10.27
N SER A 66 -3.90 -6.06 10.59
CA SER A 66 -4.84 -6.33 11.68
C SER A 66 -4.32 -5.89 13.06
N ALA A 67 -3.03 -6.02 13.34
CA ALA A 67 -2.43 -5.54 14.59
C ALA A 67 -2.35 -4.01 14.67
N ASP A 68 -2.46 -3.30 13.54
CA ASP A 68 -2.63 -1.84 13.49
C ASP A 68 -4.13 -1.45 13.42
N GLY A 69 -5.05 -2.40 13.61
CA GLY A 69 -6.49 -2.18 13.64
C GLY A 69 -7.18 -2.13 12.29
N ILE A 70 -6.48 -2.43 11.19
CA ILE A 70 -7.07 -2.52 9.84
C ILE A 70 -7.36 -3.97 9.49
N LEU A 71 -8.64 -4.28 9.27
CA LEU A 71 -9.12 -5.61 8.94
C LEU A 71 -9.54 -5.69 7.48
N GLN A 72 -9.63 -6.91 6.97
CA GLN A 72 -10.25 -7.19 5.68
C GLN A 72 -11.68 -6.63 5.66
N GLY A 73 -12.03 -5.95 4.57
CA GLY A 73 -13.33 -5.33 4.36
C GLY A 73 -13.39 -3.85 4.74
N ASP A 74 -12.44 -3.32 5.51
CA ASP A 74 -12.39 -1.91 5.90
C ASP A 74 -12.32 -0.96 4.72
N PHE A 75 -12.96 0.20 4.83
CA PHE A 75 -12.79 1.30 3.88
C PHE A 75 -11.72 2.26 4.38
N LEU A 76 -10.72 2.51 3.56
CA LEU A 76 -9.56 3.33 3.88
C LEU A 76 -9.58 4.59 3.02
N THR A 77 -9.45 5.75 3.64
CA THR A 77 -9.21 7.00 2.91
C THR A 77 -7.71 7.17 2.71
N VAL A 78 -7.28 7.36 1.48
CA VAL A 78 -5.88 7.58 1.09
C VAL A 78 -5.72 9.01 0.60
N ASP A 79 -4.89 9.79 1.29
CA ASP A 79 -4.48 11.12 0.87
C ASP A 79 -3.33 11.01 -0.15
N LEU A 80 -3.61 11.48 -1.38
CA LEU A 80 -2.69 11.40 -2.53
C LEU A 80 -1.59 12.45 -2.50
N LYS A 81 -1.71 13.50 -1.66
CA LYS A 81 -0.71 14.59 -1.56
C LYS A 81 0.00 14.61 -0.21
N ALA A 82 -0.43 13.80 0.75
CA ALA A 82 0.23 13.69 2.03
C ALA A 82 1.69 13.24 1.87
N ARG A 83 2.60 13.93 2.59
CA ARG A 83 3.99 13.51 2.68
C ARG A 83 4.09 12.20 3.45
N VAL A 84 4.50 11.15 2.75
CA VAL A 84 4.76 9.81 3.31
C VAL A 84 6.08 9.80 4.09
N ARG A 85 6.04 9.22 5.29
CA ARG A 85 7.19 9.03 6.19
C ARG A 85 7.34 7.56 6.55
N ASP A 86 8.46 7.24 7.19
CA ASP A 86 8.66 5.89 7.71
C ASP A 86 7.69 5.60 8.85
N GLY A 87 7.12 4.39 8.86
CA GLY A 87 6.06 3.97 9.75
C GLY A 87 4.65 4.34 9.28
N ASP A 88 4.50 5.15 8.22
CA ASP A 88 3.18 5.47 7.69
C ASP A 88 2.56 4.24 6.99
N ILE A 89 1.25 4.09 7.14
CA ILE A 89 0.46 3.15 6.37
C ILE A 89 0.14 3.79 5.02
N VAL A 90 0.46 3.09 3.94
CA VAL A 90 0.36 3.59 2.57
C VAL A 90 -0.39 2.62 1.67
N ALA A 91 -1.06 3.18 0.67
CA ALA A 91 -1.50 2.42 -0.49
C ALA A 91 -0.37 2.35 -1.52
N VAL A 92 -0.06 1.14 -1.98
CA VAL A 92 1.03 0.84 -2.89
C VAL A 92 0.51 0.05 -4.06
N LYS A 93 0.89 0.44 -5.27
CA LYS A 93 0.68 -0.33 -6.49
C LYS A 93 1.91 -1.18 -6.77
N LEU A 94 1.69 -2.45 -7.09
CA LEU A 94 2.70 -3.38 -7.61
C LEU A 94 2.12 -4.09 -8.83
N GLY A 95 2.57 -3.69 -10.02
CA GLY A 95 2.02 -4.16 -11.28
C GLY A 95 0.57 -3.70 -11.45
N SER A 96 -0.37 -4.64 -11.48
CA SER A 96 -1.81 -4.37 -11.56
C SER A 96 -2.52 -4.35 -10.20
N ARG A 97 -1.83 -4.70 -9.12
CA ARG A 97 -2.44 -4.90 -7.78
C ARG A 97 -2.17 -3.73 -6.84
N LEU A 98 -3.09 -3.54 -5.89
CA LEU A 98 -3.00 -2.55 -4.82
C LEU A 98 -2.86 -3.23 -3.46
N PHE A 99 -1.97 -2.70 -2.63
CA PHE A 99 -1.66 -3.22 -1.30
C PHE A 99 -1.67 -2.10 -0.27
N ILE A 100 -2.06 -2.43 0.95
CA ILE A 100 -1.98 -1.53 2.10
C ILE A 100 -0.89 -2.05 3.03
N ARG A 101 0.20 -1.30 3.18
CA ARG A 101 1.37 -1.74 3.95
C ARG A 101 1.96 -0.59 4.76
N LYS A 102 2.68 -0.91 5.82
CA LYS A 102 3.50 0.07 6.54
C LYS A 102 4.80 0.26 5.75
N LYS A 103 5.13 1.50 5.42
CA LYS A 103 6.31 1.83 4.63
C LYS A 103 7.47 2.25 5.50
N PHE A 104 8.67 1.78 5.16
CA PHE A 104 9.93 2.21 5.72
C PHE A 104 10.95 2.43 4.61
N THR A 105 11.95 3.26 4.88
CA THR A 105 13.10 3.44 4.01
C THR A 105 14.24 2.60 4.53
N GLN A 106 14.84 1.77 3.67
CA GLN A 106 16.02 0.99 4.02
C GLN A 106 17.12 1.31 3.00
N LYS A 107 18.06 2.18 3.39
CA LYS A 107 19.04 2.78 2.48
C LYS A 107 18.33 3.51 1.34
N ASN A 108 18.40 2.98 0.12
CA ASN A 108 17.76 3.52 -1.08
C ASN A 108 16.56 2.67 -1.56
N LEU A 109 16.15 1.68 -0.75
CA LEU A 109 15.05 0.76 -1.05
C LEU A 109 13.82 1.10 -0.21
N VAL A 110 12.64 0.73 -0.71
CA VAL A 110 11.40 0.78 0.05
C VAL A 110 11.18 -0.58 0.69
N ARG A 111 10.97 -0.60 2.00
CA ARG A 111 10.55 -1.78 2.75
C ARG A 111 9.08 -1.65 3.12
N LEU A 112 8.28 -2.63 2.73
CA LEU A 112 6.85 -2.69 2.98
C LEU A 112 6.56 -3.83 3.96
N GLU A 113 5.79 -3.56 4.99
CA GLU A 113 5.50 -4.52 6.05
C GLU A 113 4.01 -4.67 6.32
N THR A 114 3.64 -5.89 6.72
CA THR A 114 2.43 -6.20 7.48
C THR A 114 2.64 -5.91 8.98
N SER A 115 1.58 -5.89 9.77
CA SER A 115 1.66 -5.79 11.22
C SER A 115 1.41 -7.14 11.89
N GLY A 116 2.40 -7.62 12.63
CA GLY A 116 2.41 -8.91 13.29
C GLY A 116 3.82 -9.44 13.49
N GLU A 117 4.00 -10.36 14.43
CA GLU A 117 5.32 -10.93 14.77
C GLU A 117 5.96 -11.71 13.61
N ASN A 118 5.14 -12.22 12.68
CA ASN A 118 5.58 -12.97 11.51
C ASN A 118 5.58 -12.11 10.23
N SER A 119 5.75 -10.79 10.36
CA SER A 119 5.77 -9.89 9.19
C SER A 119 6.92 -10.26 8.26
N GLN A 120 6.59 -10.62 7.02
CA GLN A 120 7.57 -10.85 5.95
C GLN A 120 7.70 -9.57 5.12
N PRO A 121 8.75 -8.77 5.32
CA PRO A 121 8.90 -7.51 4.60
C PRO A 121 9.14 -7.75 3.12
N VAL A 122 8.51 -6.94 2.28
CA VAL A 122 8.83 -6.85 0.86
C VAL A 122 9.76 -5.67 0.66
N ILE A 123 10.96 -5.91 0.11
CA ILE A 123 11.96 -4.88 -0.16
C ILE A 123 12.00 -4.64 -1.67
N ILE A 124 11.81 -3.39 -2.09
CA ILE A 124 11.60 -3.02 -3.50
C ILE A 124 12.49 -1.82 -3.85
N ASP A 125 13.13 -1.87 -5.02
CA ASP A 125 13.76 -0.69 -5.61
C ASP A 125 12.67 0.29 -6.07
N PRO A 126 12.67 1.57 -5.64
CA PRO A 126 11.70 2.57 -6.09
C PRO A 126 11.57 2.71 -7.62
N LYS A 127 12.58 2.29 -8.38
CA LYS A 127 12.60 2.33 -9.85
C LYS A 127 12.00 1.10 -10.51
N THR A 128 11.54 0.12 -9.73
CA THR A 128 10.93 -1.12 -10.25
C THR A 128 9.70 -0.76 -11.10
N PRO A 129 9.62 -1.21 -12.37
CA PRO A 129 8.45 -0.94 -13.21
C PRO A 129 7.15 -1.41 -12.57
N GLY A 130 6.14 -0.54 -12.54
CA GLY A 130 4.84 -0.84 -11.94
C GLY A 130 4.79 -0.74 -10.41
N PHE A 131 5.87 -0.33 -9.75
CA PHE A 131 5.86 0.06 -8.34
C PHE A 131 5.51 1.55 -8.20
N GLU A 132 4.55 1.86 -7.35
CA GLU A 132 4.19 3.24 -7.02
C GLU A 132 3.60 3.31 -5.61
N ILE A 133 4.03 4.29 -4.81
CA ILE A 133 3.31 4.65 -3.58
C ILE A 133 2.26 5.69 -3.96
N ILE A 134 0.99 5.31 -3.87
CA ILE A 134 -0.13 6.16 -4.29
C ILE A 134 -0.40 7.27 -3.30
N GLY A 135 -0.31 6.96 -2.00
CA GLY A 135 -0.59 7.94 -0.95
C GLY A 135 -0.61 7.33 0.44
N LYS A 136 -0.87 8.18 1.41
CA LYS A 136 -0.91 7.83 2.84
C LYS A 136 -2.34 7.55 3.28
N VAL A 137 -2.55 6.44 3.99
CA VAL A 137 -3.84 6.18 4.66
C VAL A 137 -4.04 7.20 5.78
N SER A 138 -5.15 7.93 5.73
CA SER A 138 -5.49 9.01 6.68
C SER A 138 -6.69 8.68 7.56
N ALA A 139 -7.54 7.75 7.15
CA ALA A 139 -8.70 7.29 7.93
C ALA A 139 -9.06 5.84 7.60
N VAL A 140 -9.67 5.16 8.58
CA VAL A 140 -10.23 3.81 8.49
C VAL A 140 -11.69 3.89 8.90
N ILE A 141 -12.58 3.29 8.11
CA ILE A 141 -14.01 3.21 8.36
C ILE A 141 -14.41 1.74 8.29
N ARG A 142 -15.08 1.27 9.34
CA ARG A 142 -15.59 -0.09 9.43
C ARG A 142 -17.08 -0.05 9.74
N GLU A 143 -17.84 -0.81 8.96
CA GLU A 143 -19.23 -1.14 9.28
C GLU A 143 -19.22 -2.36 10.22
N LEU A 144 -19.94 -2.29 11.34
CA LEU A 144 -19.98 -3.31 12.39
C LEU A 144 -21.31 -4.06 12.41
#